data_AF-A0A7G5ZT46-F1
#
_entry.id   AF-A0A7G5ZT46-F1
#
_cell.length_a   1.000
_cell.length_b   1.000
_cell.length_c   1.000
_cell.angle_alpha   90.00
_cell.angle_beta   90.00
_cell.angle_gamma   90.00
#
_symmetry.space_group_name_H-M   'P 1'
#
loop_
_entity.id
_entity.type
_entity.pdbx_description
1 polymer ?
#
loop_
_entity_poly.entity_id
_entity_poly.type
_entity_poly.pdbx_seq_one_letter_code
_entity_poly.pdbx_strand_id
1 'polypeptide(L)'
;MAAALMAMVLGAQTPASADMPDGVEWDPATVESVYAPAEGYYAYAPSVVRDGDTEWIWTCHNDEFRVIEDHIYLTKRVDGVVVSSESVLQASTGAAWDSFHTCDPSVVKGRFDWDGTRYRYAMFYLGNDVDASAHNQIGVAFAEDPEGPWLKYPDPIVTTPDTTSWGAGQPTAVSLSAASGRVILGYTRGDSSTRAYVVTVDLSRVDRLRVSPERQVTNAGLTGADGAPDYLNGFDMAIDPSRREVMVVREQHPYPVDNPWWIGPSVQVDRMPLKHFLRGTGTWAPSGDIDEELTGFDRVHNAGLVRTWTGELPEPDAPEVVFTSSCSSLPTVDDQDWSQATCDSLYSYDLWSIAGTR
;
A
#
# COMPACT_ATOMS: atom_id res chain seq x y z
N MET A 1 -42.56 13.87 56.62
CA MET A 1 -43.02 13.07 55.46
C MET A 1 -42.69 13.86 54.21
N ALA A 2 -41.59 13.52 53.54
CA ALA A 2 -41.21 14.07 52.25
C ALA A 2 -40.75 12.88 51.40
N ALA A 3 -41.53 12.55 50.37
CA ALA A 3 -41.24 11.47 49.44
C ALA A 3 -40.27 12.01 48.37
N ALA A 4 -39.10 11.40 48.25
CA ALA A 4 -38.17 11.67 47.17
C ALA A 4 -38.52 10.77 45.99
N LEU A 5 -38.95 11.38 44.88
CA LEU A 5 -39.09 10.73 43.58
C LEU A 5 -37.69 10.37 43.07
N MET A 6 -37.43 9.07 42.92
CA MET A 6 -36.25 8.57 42.22
C MET A 6 -36.59 8.52 40.73
N ALA A 7 -36.07 9.46 39.95
CA ALA A 7 -36.18 9.43 38.49
C ALA A 7 -35.18 8.40 37.94
N MET A 8 -35.69 7.29 37.41
CA MET A 8 -34.88 6.36 36.62
C MET A 8 -34.48 7.04 35.32
N VAL A 9 -33.21 7.40 35.21
CA VAL A 9 -32.58 7.72 33.93
C VAL A 9 -32.41 6.41 33.18
N LEU A 10 -33.31 6.14 32.22
CA LEU A 10 -33.09 5.15 31.17
C LEU A 10 -31.90 5.63 30.34
N GLY A 11 -30.71 5.14 30.68
CA GLY A 11 -29.54 5.27 29.83
C GLY A 11 -29.83 4.59 28.51
N ALA A 12 -29.98 5.39 27.45
CA ALA A 12 -29.91 4.90 26.09
C ALA A 12 -28.48 4.38 25.89
N GLN A 13 -28.31 3.06 26.00
CA GLN A 13 -27.11 2.40 25.53
C GLN A 13 -27.05 2.64 24.01
N THR A 14 -26.12 3.49 23.59
CA THR A 14 -25.59 3.44 22.23
C THR A 14 -25.23 1.99 21.93
N PRO A 15 -25.62 1.41 20.78
CA PRO A 15 -25.11 0.09 20.45
C PRO A 15 -23.59 0.20 20.42
N ALA A 16 -22.95 -0.51 21.35
CA ALA A 16 -21.57 -0.90 21.21
C ALA A 16 -21.40 -1.51 19.82
N SER A 17 -20.25 -1.28 19.21
CA SER A 17 -19.77 -1.95 18.00
C SER A 17 -20.44 -3.30 17.84
N ALA A 18 -21.39 -3.42 16.91
CA ALA A 18 -21.89 -4.72 16.53
C ALA A 18 -20.68 -5.56 16.10
N ASP A 19 -20.63 -6.78 16.62
CA ASP A 19 -19.53 -7.74 16.50
C ASP A 19 -18.86 -7.69 15.13
N MET A 20 -17.53 -7.58 15.11
CA MET A 20 -16.70 -7.94 13.96
C MET A 20 -16.17 -9.35 14.25
N PRO A 21 -16.85 -10.47 13.90
CA PRO A 21 -16.27 -11.79 14.10
C PRO A 21 -15.31 -12.13 12.96
N ASP A 22 -14.48 -13.11 13.31
CA ASP A 22 -13.46 -13.88 12.61
C ASP A 22 -12.34 -13.08 11.92
N GLY A 23 -11.11 -13.33 12.39
CA GLY A 23 -9.90 -12.91 11.73
C GLY A 23 -9.73 -13.65 10.41
N VAL A 24 -8.69 -13.30 9.65
CA VAL A 24 -8.27 -14.05 8.49
C VAL A 24 -7.34 -15.17 8.98
N GLU A 25 -7.73 -16.42 8.74
CA GLU A 25 -6.86 -17.58 8.88
C GLU A 25 -6.10 -17.78 7.58
N TRP A 26 -4.79 -17.51 7.59
CA TRP A 26 -3.91 -17.71 6.44
C TRP A 26 -3.57 -19.19 6.27
N ASP A 27 -3.53 -19.67 5.02
CA ASP A 27 -3.13 -21.05 4.71
C ASP A 27 -1.68 -21.08 4.19
N PRO A 28 -0.71 -21.57 4.98
CA PRO A 28 0.69 -21.72 4.55
C PRO A 28 0.85 -22.58 3.29
N ALA A 29 -0.09 -23.49 3.01
CA ALA A 29 -0.05 -24.32 1.81
C ALA A 29 -0.35 -23.55 0.52
N THR A 30 -0.87 -22.32 0.64
CA THR A 30 -1.14 -21.42 -0.50
C THR A 30 -0.02 -20.45 -0.79
N VAL A 31 1.08 -20.48 -0.02
CA VAL A 31 2.25 -19.64 -0.30
C VAL A 31 2.83 -20.02 -1.66
N GLU A 32 2.77 -19.10 -2.62
CA GLU A 32 3.26 -19.31 -3.98
C GLU A 32 4.14 -18.15 -4.48
N SER A 33 5.09 -18.48 -5.34
CA SER A 33 5.90 -17.46 -6.02
C SER A 33 5.07 -16.80 -7.11
N VAL A 34 5.00 -15.47 -7.06
CA VAL A 34 4.27 -14.63 -8.01
C VAL A 34 5.21 -14.13 -9.11
N TYR A 35 6.36 -13.58 -8.70
CA TYR A 35 7.37 -13.07 -9.61
C TYR A 35 8.72 -12.97 -8.91
N ALA A 36 9.76 -13.53 -9.53
CA ALA A 36 11.14 -13.38 -9.11
C ALA A 36 11.92 -12.71 -10.25
N PRO A 37 12.45 -11.49 -10.07
CA PRO A 37 13.32 -10.86 -11.06
C PRO A 37 14.63 -11.64 -11.24
N ALA A 38 15.34 -11.36 -12.34
CA ALA A 38 16.67 -11.93 -12.55
C ALA A 38 17.67 -11.44 -11.49
N GLU A 39 18.74 -12.19 -11.25
CA GLU A 39 19.80 -11.79 -10.31
C GLU A 39 20.28 -10.36 -10.57
N GLY A 40 20.41 -9.57 -9.49
CA GLY A 40 20.81 -8.16 -9.55
C GLY A 40 19.69 -7.20 -9.95
N TYR A 41 18.46 -7.68 -10.01
CA TYR A 41 17.23 -6.90 -10.12
C TYR A 41 16.31 -7.20 -8.93
N TYR A 42 15.43 -6.25 -8.60
CA TYR A 42 14.48 -6.36 -7.49
C TYR A 42 13.05 -6.00 -7.90
N ALA A 43 12.07 -6.48 -7.15
CA ALA A 43 10.66 -6.17 -7.33
C ALA A 43 9.95 -6.07 -5.98
N TYR A 44 9.30 -4.95 -5.69
CA TYR A 44 8.58 -4.78 -4.42
C TYR A 44 7.40 -3.79 -4.51
N ALA A 45 6.65 -3.65 -3.42
CA ALA A 45 5.50 -2.75 -3.27
C ALA A 45 4.42 -2.97 -4.36
N PRO A 46 3.79 -4.15 -4.40
CA PRO A 46 2.88 -4.52 -5.47
C PRO A 46 1.52 -3.82 -5.33
N SER A 47 1.05 -3.23 -6.42
CA SER A 47 -0.38 -2.93 -6.66
C SER A 47 -0.95 -4.00 -7.57
N VAL A 48 -1.88 -4.80 -7.02
CA VAL A 48 -2.37 -6.00 -7.70
C VAL A 48 -3.81 -5.85 -8.11
N VAL A 49 -4.09 -5.98 -9.40
CA VAL A 49 -5.47 -6.08 -9.91
C VAL A 49 -5.70 -7.43 -10.57
N ARG A 50 -6.74 -8.14 -10.14
CA ARG A 50 -7.21 -9.37 -10.79
C ARG A 50 -8.50 -9.10 -11.58
N ASP A 51 -8.52 -9.53 -12.84
CA ASP A 51 -9.66 -9.43 -13.75
C ASP A 51 -9.79 -10.72 -14.58
N GLY A 52 -10.70 -11.60 -14.15
CA GLY A 52 -10.76 -12.98 -14.65
C GLY A 52 -9.46 -13.73 -14.33
N ASP A 53 -8.91 -14.40 -15.33
CA ASP A 53 -7.68 -15.18 -15.21
C ASP A 53 -6.40 -14.34 -15.36
N THR A 54 -6.52 -13.02 -15.45
CA THR A 54 -5.39 -12.09 -15.62
C THR A 54 -5.12 -11.30 -14.35
N GLU A 55 -3.85 -11.23 -13.97
CA GLU A 55 -3.35 -10.38 -12.90
C GLU A 55 -2.43 -9.32 -13.48
N TRP A 56 -2.62 -8.09 -13.00
CA TRP A 56 -1.88 -6.91 -13.37
C TRP A 56 -1.19 -6.40 -12.12
N ILE A 57 0.13 -6.52 -12.09
CA ILE A 57 0.94 -6.26 -10.90
C ILE A 57 1.90 -5.14 -11.23
N TRP A 58 1.68 -3.96 -10.64
CA TRP A 58 2.63 -2.85 -10.73
C TRP A 58 3.53 -2.83 -9.51
N THR A 59 4.83 -2.70 -9.70
CA THR A 59 5.86 -2.85 -8.66
C THR A 59 7.02 -1.87 -8.88
N CYS A 60 7.77 -1.57 -7.83
CA CYS A 60 9.05 -0.86 -7.92
C CYS A 60 10.17 -1.83 -8.31
N HIS A 61 10.98 -1.42 -9.29
CA HIS A 61 12.07 -2.19 -9.86
C HIS A 61 13.23 -1.28 -10.23
N ASN A 62 14.43 -1.83 -10.33
CA ASN A 62 15.54 -1.20 -11.04
C ASN A 62 15.55 -1.55 -12.54
N ASP A 63 15.90 -0.58 -13.39
CA ASP A 63 16.12 -0.79 -14.83
C ASP A 63 17.54 -1.34 -15.12
N GLU A 64 18.52 -1.00 -14.26
CA GLU A 64 19.94 -1.32 -14.45
C GLU A 64 20.46 -2.30 -13.41
N PHE A 65 21.26 -3.28 -13.85
CA PHE A 65 21.82 -4.33 -12.98
C PHE A 65 22.57 -3.72 -11.79
N ARG A 66 22.06 -4.02 -10.58
CA ARG A 66 22.63 -3.59 -9.31
C ARG A 66 22.74 -2.07 -9.12
N VAL A 67 21.84 -1.31 -9.75
CA VAL A 67 21.64 0.12 -9.51
C VAL A 67 20.36 0.29 -8.72
N ILE A 68 20.45 1.05 -7.63
CA ILE A 68 19.31 1.36 -6.75
C ILE A 68 18.66 2.64 -7.26
N GLU A 69 17.77 2.49 -8.22
CA GLU A 69 16.95 3.55 -8.79
C GLU A 69 15.63 2.93 -9.20
N ASP A 70 14.53 3.46 -8.67
CA ASP A 70 13.22 2.82 -8.82
C ASP A 70 12.47 3.37 -10.02
N HIS A 71 11.94 2.44 -10.80
CA HIS A 71 10.97 2.65 -11.83
C HIS A 71 9.79 1.71 -11.61
N ILE A 72 8.64 2.06 -12.19
CA ILE A 72 7.43 1.24 -12.05
C ILE A 72 7.34 0.29 -13.22
N TYR A 73 7.30 -1.00 -12.91
CA TYR A 73 7.09 -2.06 -13.86
C TYR A 73 5.63 -2.52 -13.84
N LEU A 74 5.18 -3.13 -14.93
CA LEU A 74 3.99 -3.95 -14.99
C LEU A 74 4.39 -5.40 -15.28
N THR A 75 4.18 -6.26 -14.30
CA THR A 75 4.20 -7.72 -14.47
C THR A 75 2.78 -8.21 -14.72
N LYS A 76 2.56 -8.84 -15.87
CA LYS A 76 1.27 -9.42 -16.25
C LYS A 76 1.34 -10.93 -16.08
N ARG A 77 0.41 -11.50 -15.31
CA ARG A 77 0.22 -12.95 -15.20
C ARG A 77 -1.10 -13.36 -15.85
N VAL A 78 -1.12 -14.49 -16.53
CA VAL A 78 -2.33 -15.12 -17.08
C VAL A 78 -2.32 -16.57 -16.65
N ASP A 79 -3.40 -17.04 -16.00
CA ASP A 79 -3.48 -18.39 -15.43
C ASP A 79 -2.30 -18.71 -14.49
N GLY A 80 -1.89 -17.71 -13.67
CA GLY A 80 -0.76 -17.81 -12.75
C GLY A 80 0.64 -17.74 -13.39
N VAL A 81 0.73 -17.67 -14.72
CA VAL A 81 2.01 -17.64 -15.45
C VAL A 81 2.36 -16.21 -15.85
N VAL A 82 3.59 -15.77 -15.54
CA VAL A 82 4.13 -14.48 -16.02
C VAL A 82 4.25 -14.50 -17.55
N VAL A 83 3.54 -13.61 -18.23
CA VAL A 83 3.56 -13.48 -19.70
C VAL A 83 4.35 -12.27 -20.18
N SER A 84 4.51 -11.25 -19.34
CA SER A 84 5.35 -10.07 -19.61
C SER A 84 5.73 -9.36 -18.31
N SER A 85 6.88 -8.69 -18.30
CA SER A 85 7.29 -7.74 -17.26
C SER A 85 8.05 -6.59 -17.94
N GLU A 86 7.51 -5.37 -17.86
CA GLU A 86 8.02 -4.23 -18.62
C GLU A 86 8.04 -2.96 -17.75
N SER A 87 9.06 -2.11 -17.93
CA SER A 87 9.14 -0.79 -17.30
C SER A 87 8.12 0.15 -17.94
N VAL A 88 7.13 0.63 -17.17
CA VAL A 88 5.97 1.40 -17.68
C VAL A 88 5.92 2.85 -17.19
N LEU A 89 6.67 3.21 -16.16
CA LEU A 89 6.84 4.59 -15.70
C LEU A 89 8.26 4.79 -15.13
N GLN A 90 9.08 5.59 -15.81
CA GLN A 90 10.45 5.93 -15.39
C GLN A 90 10.51 7.31 -14.73
N ALA A 91 11.62 7.62 -14.08
CA ALA A 91 11.91 8.96 -13.54
C ALA A 91 11.85 10.04 -14.64
N SER A 92 11.37 11.23 -14.28
CA SER A 92 11.28 12.35 -15.24
C SER A 92 12.66 12.94 -15.51
N THR A 93 12.90 13.39 -16.75
CA THR A 93 14.17 14.03 -17.09
C THR A 93 14.27 15.45 -16.52
N GLY A 94 15.49 15.90 -16.20
CA GLY A 94 15.77 17.28 -15.79
C GLY A 94 15.45 17.52 -14.31
N ALA A 95 15.17 18.78 -13.95
CA ALA A 95 14.88 19.17 -12.57
C ALA A 95 13.39 19.00 -12.20
N ALA A 96 12.81 17.86 -12.57
CA ALA A 96 11.44 17.50 -12.23
C ALA A 96 11.36 16.99 -10.78
N TRP A 97 10.17 17.02 -10.18
CA TRP A 97 9.97 16.63 -8.77
C TRP A 97 10.09 15.12 -8.53
N ASP A 98 10.02 14.33 -9.60
CA ASP A 98 10.15 12.86 -9.65
C ASP A 98 11.32 12.44 -10.56
N SER A 99 12.41 13.20 -10.53
CA SER A 99 13.56 12.99 -11.42
C SER A 99 14.56 11.93 -10.97
N PHE A 100 14.37 11.34 -9.79
CA PHE A 100 15.26 10.31 -9.25
C PHE A 100 14.54 8.97 -9.09
N HIS A 101 13.62 8.81 -8.12
CA HIS A 101 12.79 7.61 -8.02
C HIS A 101 11.36 7.83 -8.53
N THR A 102 10.78 6.79 -9.12
CA THR A 102 9.33 6.60 -9.26
C THR A 102 8.96 5.21 -8.74
N CYS A 103 8.17 5.14 -7.67
CA CYS A 103 7.89 3.91 -6.95
C CYS A 103 6.48 3.94 -6.31
N ASP A 104 6.17 2.94 -5.49
CA ASP A 104 4.92 2.67 -4.78
C ASP A 104 3.67 2.91 -5.65
N PRO A 105 3.51 2.18 -6.77
CA PRO A 105 2.35 2.34 -7.62
C PRO A 105 1.07 1.96 -6.88
N SER A 106 -0.03 2.64 -7.19
CA SER A 106 -1.39 2.15 -6.95
C SER A 106 -2.30 2.53 -8.10
N VAL A 107 -2.78 1.51 -8.83
CA VAL A 107 -3.56 1.70 -10.05
C VAL A 107 -5.06 1.49 -9.82
N VAL A 108 -5.89 2.38 -10.37
CA VAL A 108 -7.35 2.25 -10.37
C VAL A 108 -7.97 2.59 -11.72
N LYS A 109 -9.12 1.99 -12.01
CA LYS A 109 -9.97 2.33 -13.15
C LYS A 109 -11.02 3.39 -12.78
N GLY A 110 -11.27 4.30 -13.70
CA GLY A 110 -12.25 5.36 -13.55
C GLY A 110 -12.50 6.12 -14.85
N ARG A 111 -12.94 7.36 -14.70
CA ARG A 111 -13.21 8.27 -15.82
C ARG A 111 -12.49 9.60 -15.59
N PHE A 112 -11.32 9.75 -16.23
CA PHE A 112 -10.43 10.89 -16.04
C PHE A 112 -10.32 11.68 -17.35
N ASP A 113 -11.00 12.83 -17.42
CA ASP A 113 -10.94 13.70 -18.60
C ASP A 113 -9.75 14.68 -18.47
N TRP A 114 -8.77 14.61 -19.38
CA TRP A 114 -7.61 15.50 -19.41
C TRP A 114 -7.19 15.82 -20.85
N ASP A 115 -7.01 17.11 -21.15
CA ASP A 115 -6.60 17.62 -22.46
C ASP A 115 -7.37 17.03 -23.66
N GLY A 116 -8.70 16.95 -23.53
CA GLY A 116 -9.58 16.41 -24.56
C GLY A 116 -9.59 14.88 -24.68
N THR A 117 -8.74 14.18 -23.94
CA THR A 117 -8.67 12.71 -23.89
C THR A 117 -9.37 12.19 -22.65
N ARG A 118 -10.04 11.04 -22.77
CA ARG A 118 -10.62 10.32 -21.64
C ARG A 118 -9.76 9.12 -21.32
N TYR A 119 -9.02 9.22 -20.23
CA TYR A 119 -8.25 8.12 -19.68
C TYR A 119 -9.14 7.22 -18.82
N ARG A 120 -8.83 5.93 -18.83
CA ARG A 120 -9.58 4.89 -18.09
C ARG A 120 -8.86 4.47 -16.81
N TYR A 121 -7.56 4.72 -16.73
CA TYR A 121 -6.71 4.31 -15.62
C TYR A 121 -5.95 5.51 -15.05
N ALA A 122 -5.79 5.50 -13.73
CA ALA A 122 -4.93 6.43 -13.00
C ALA A 122 -3.98 5.60 -12.13
N MET A 123 -2.69 5.89 -12.22
CA MET A 123 -1.63 5.35 -11.37
C MET A 123 -1.21 6.45 -10.43
N PHE A 124 -1.44 6.27 -9.14
CA PHE A 124 -0.82 7.09 -8.10
C PHE A 124 0.56 6.50 -7.82
N TYR A 125 1.57 7.34 -7.63
CA TYR A 125 2.93 6.89 -7.41
C TYR A 125 3.69 7.86 -6.53
N LEU A 126 4.67 7.34 -5.80
CA LEU A 126 5.70 8.11 -5.13
C LEU A 126 6.74 8.56 -6.16
N GLY A 127 7.13 9.83 -6.09
CA GLY A 127 8.30 10.35 -6.79
C GLY A 127 9.17 11.24 -5.91
N ASN A 128 10.47 11.30 -6.21
CA ASN A 128 11.39 12.24 -5.58
C ASN A 128 12.46 12.76 -6.54
N ASP A 129 13.15 13.82 -6.13
CA ASP A 129 14.18 14.54 -6.91
C ASP A 129 15.55 14.54 -6.22
N VAL A 130 15.69 13.76 -5.14
CA VAL A 130 16.91 13.66 -4.34
C VAL A 130 17.46 12.24 -4.44
N ASP A 131 18.77 12.12 -4.62
CA ASP A 131 19.55 10.87 -4.45
C ASP A 131 19.68 10.51 -2.96
N ALA A 132 18.52 10.30 -2.37
CA ALA A 132 18.25 9.85 -1.02
C ALA A 132 16.75 9.53 -0.98
N SER A 133 16.29 8.60 -0.15
CA SER A 133 14.86 8.34 0.07
C SER A 133 14.16 9.49 0.85
N ALA A 134 14.39 10.73 0.46
CA ALA A 134 13.90 11.98 1.04
C ALA A 134 13.14 12.80 -0.01
N HIS A 135 12.39 13.79 0.46
CA HIS A 135 11.55 14.67 -0.35
C HIS A 135 10.54 13.91 -1.23
N ASN A 136 10.06 12.75 -0.74
CA ASN A 136 9.03 11.99 -1.43
C ASN A 136 7.74 12.79 -1.52
N GLN A 137 7.12 12.73 -2.70
CA GLN A 137 5.84 13.35 -3.03
C GLN A 137 4.99 12.36 -3.82
N ILE A 138 3.69 12.62 -3.93
CA ILE A 138 2.77 11.72 -4.65
C ILE A 138 2.29 12.40 -5.92
N GLY A 139 2.48 11.74 -7.05
CA GLY A 139 1.97 12.13 -8.36
C GLY A 139 0.83 11.26 -8.85
N VAL A 140 0.35 11.57 -10.05
CA VAL A 140 -0.61 10.73 -10.78
C VAL A 140 -0.26 10.68 -12.25
N ALA A 141 -0.35 9.50 -12.86
CA ALA A 141 -0.20 9.28 -14.30
C ALA A 141 -1.47 8.62 -14.86
N PHE A 142 -1.76 8.85 -16.13
CA PHE A 142 -3.01 8.42 -16.77
C PHE A 142 -2.75 7.56 -18.00
N ALA A 143 -3.59 6.53 -18.20
CA ALA A 143 -3.54 5.69 -19.39
C ALA A 143 -4.95 5.30 -19.88
N GLU A 144 -5.05 5.07 -21.18
CA GLU A 144 -6.26 4.47 -21.77
C GLU A 144 -6.28 2.95 -21.56
N ASP A 145 -5.11 2.31 -21.60
CA ASP A 145 -4.93 0.87 -21.43
C ASP A 145 -4.03 0.59 -20.21
N PRO A 146 -4.19 -0.54 -19.52
CA PRO A 146 -3.43 -0.83 -18.31
C PRO A 146 -1.93 -1.02 -18.60
N GLU A 147 -1.55 -1.47 -19.81
CA GLU A 147 -0.15 -1.50 -20.25
C GLU A 147 0.46 -0.11 -20.51
N GLY A 148 -0.34 0.96 -20.53
CA GLY A 148 0.11 2.30 -20.93
C GLY A 148 -0.08 2.59 -22.43
N PRO A 149 0.61 3.60 -22.99
CA PRO A 149 1.59 4.45 -22.32
C PRO A 149 0.96 5.30 -21.21
N TRP A 150 1.73 5.55 -20.15
CA TRP A 150 1.31 6.37 -19.02
C TRP A 150 1.74 7.82 -19.21
N LEU A 151 0.79 8.75 -19.13
CA LEU A 151 1.04 10.18 -19.20
C LEU A 151 1.02 10.78 -17.80
N LYS A 152 2.19 11.24 -17.31
CA LYS A 152 2.33 11.89 -16.01
C LYS A 152 1.64 13.25 -15.98
N TYR A 153 0.87 13.50 -14.93
CA TYR A 153 0.49 14.86 -14.55
C TYR A 153 1.76 15.60 -14.06
N PRO A 154 2.01 16.84 -14.50
CA PRO A 154 3.32 17.48 -14.34
C PRO A 154 3.67 17.84 -12.89
N ASP A 155 2.68 18.06 -12.02
CA ASP A 155 2.90 18.50 -10.64
C ASP A 155 2.54 17.38 -9.64
N PRO A 156 3.19 17.31 -8.47
CA PRO A 156 2.75 16.43 -7.40
C PRO A 156 1.36 16.86 -6.90
N ILE A 157 0.53 15.87 -6.55
CA ILE A 157 -0.82 16.08 -5.99
C ILE A 157 -0.83 16.05 -4.46
N VAL A 158 0.18 15.43 -3.84
CA VAL A 158 0.50 15.56 -2.41
C VAL A 158 1.94 16.01 -2.32
N THR A 159 2.16 17.19 -1.72
CA THR A 159 3.47 17.82 -1.65
C THR A 159 4.13 17.65 -0.28
N THR A 160 5.45 17.75 -0.27
CA THR A 160 6.28 17.79 0.93
C THR A 160 7.22 18.99 0.83
N PRO A 161 6.96 20.11 1.51
CA PRO A 161 7.82 21.30 1.38
C PRO A 161 9.24 21.15 1.97
N ASP A 162 9.41 20.23 2.91
CA ASP A 162 10.70 19.90 3.51
C ASP A 162 11.42 18.86 2.66
N THR A 163 12.60 19.23 2.16
CA THR A 163 13.41 18.38 1.28
C THR A 163 14.33 17.42 2.05
N THR A 164 14.32 17.47 3.39
CA THR A 164 15.23 16.69 4.23
C THR A 164 14.57 15.51 4.93
N SER A 165 13.25 15.53 5.09
CA SER A 165 12.49 14.40 5.62
C SER A 165 12.13 13.39 4.53
N TRP A 166 11.67 12.20 4.94
CA TRP A 166 11.21 11.17 4.02
C TRP A 166 10.08 11.70 3.11
N GLY A 167 9.10 12.42 3.67
CA GLY A 167 8.05 13.10 2.90
C GLY A 167 6.74 12.32 2.85
N ALA A 168 6.08 12.30 1.68
CA ALA A 168 4.80 11.64 1.46
C ALA A 168 4.91 10.62 0.32
N GLY A 169 4.44 9.40 0.56
CA GLY A 169 4.66 8.27 -0.34
C GLY A 169 3.75 7.09 -0.01
N GLN A 170 4.05 5.92 -0.59
CA GLN A 170 3.27 4.71 -0.39
C GLN A 170 1.76 4.92 -0.64
N PRO A 171 1.35 5.52 -1.78
CA PRO A 171 -0.05 5.75 -2.05
C PRO A 171 -0.82 4.45 -2.25
N THR A 172 -2.05 4.40 -1.73
CA THR A 172 -3.02 3.35 -2.03
C THR A 172 -4.35 3.98 -2.44
N ALA A 173 -4.98 3.47 -3.48
CA ALA A 173 -6.11 4.12 -4.14
C ALA A 173 -7.28 3.18 -4.37
N VAL A 174 -8.49 3.71 -4.13
CA VAL A 174 -9.76 3.05 -4.44
C VAL A 174 -10.66 4.02 -5.19
N SER A 175 -11.17 3.60 -6.34
CA SER A 175 -12.10 4.38 -7.15
C SER A 175 -13.53 4.24 -6.61
N LEU A 176 -14.29 5.35 -6.56
CA LEU A 176 -15.69 5.26 -6.10
C LEU A 176 -16.59 4.50 -7.08
N SER A 177 -16.20 4.40 -8.35
CA SER A 177 -16.74 3.49 -9.37
C SER A 177 -15.95 3.61 -10.67
N ALA A 178 -16.08 2.64 -11.57
CA ALA A 178 -15.45 2.71 -12.90
C ALA A 178 -15.94 3.90 -13.76
N ALA A 179 -17.07 4.53 -13.41
CA ALA A 179 -17.59 5.74 -14.08
C ALA A 179 -17.25 7.04 -13.32
N SER A 180 -16.64 6.93 -12.14
CA SER A 180 -16.28 8.05 -11.29
C SER A 180 -14.93 8.63 -11.72
N GLY A 181 -14.81 9.96 -11.67
CA GLY A 181 -13.53 10.64 -11.67
C GLY A 181 -12.98 10.86 -10.25
N ARG A 182 -13.66 10.38 -9.21
CA ARG A 182 -13.27 10.56 -7.81
C ARG A 182 -12.68 9.28 -7.22
N VAL A 183 -11.56 9.45 -6.53
CA VAL A 183 -10.74 8.40 -5.93
C VAL A 183 -10.52 8.70 -4.45
N ILE A 184 -10.59 7.69 -3.59
CA ILE A 184 -10.09 7.74 -2.22
C ILE A 184 -8.61 7.37 -2.28
N LEU A 185 -7.74 8.23 -1.74
CA LEU A 185 -6.30 8.04 -1.72
C LEU A 185 -5.84 8.00 -0.25
N GLY A 186 -5.28 6.86 0.16
CA GLY A 186 -4.50 6.70 1.38
C GLY A 186 -3.01 6.87 1.09
N TYR A 187 -2.21 7.30 2.06
CA TYR A 187 -0.76 7.39 1.93
C TYR A 187 -0.06 7.53 3.28
N THR A 188 1.25 7.28 3.30
CA THR A 188 2.13 7.51 4.45
C THR A 188 2.76 8.90 4.35
N ARG A 189 2.94 9.57 5.49
CA ARG A 189 3.84 10.72 5.63
C ARG A 189 4.84 10.49 6.76
N GLY A 190 6.11 10.64 6.45
CA GLY A 190 7.23 10.59 7.38
C GLY A 190 7.95 11.93 7.43
N ASP A 191 7.64 12.74 8.44
CA ASP A 191 8.37 13.98 8.74
C ASP A 191 8.88 13.98 10.20
N SER A 192 8.31 14.80 11.08
CA SER A 192 8.38 14.73 12.53
C SER A 192 7.94 13.39 13.13
N SER A 193 7.10 12.64 12.42
CA SER A 193 6.63 11.30 12.78
C SER A 193 6.02 10.60 11.56
N THR A 194 5.96 9.26 11.61
CA THR A 194 5.30 8.42 10.60
C THR A 194 3.80 8.34 10.89
N ARG A 195 2.97 8.76 9.94
CA ARG A 195 1.50 8.76 10.05
C ARG A 195 0.87 8.42 8.70
N ALA A 196 -0.27 7.74 8.75
CA ALA A 196 -1.13 7.54 7.59
C ALA A 196 -2.19 8.63 7.44
N TYR A 197 -2.50 9.00 6.20
CA TYR A 197 -3.52 9.97 5.84
C TYR A 197 -4.46 9.42 4.78
N VAL A 198 -5.67 9.98 4.73
CA VAL A 198 -6.64 9.75 3.66
C VAL A 198 -7.19 11.07 3.13
N VAL A 199 -7.34 11.14 1.80
CA VAL A 199 -7.98 12.24 1.07
C VAL A 199 -8.93 11.69 0.01
N THR A 200 -9.80 12.54 -0.52
CA THR A 200 -10.49 12.30 -1.78
C THR A 200 -9.89 13.19 -2.85
N VAL A 201 -9.50 12.58 -3.98
CA VAL A 201 -9.01 13.26 -5.17
C VAL A 201 -10.14 13.27 -6.22
N ASP A 202 -10.49 14.45 -6.72
CA ASP A 202 -11.41 14.61 -7.84
C ASP A 202 -10.63 14.87 -9.13
N LEU A 203 -10.54 13.82 -9.95
CA LEU A 203 -9.90 13.72 -11.26
C LEU A 203 -10.93 13.74 -12.40
N SER A 204 -12.20 14.08 -12.13
CA SER A 204 -13.25 14.11 -13.17
C SER A 204 -12.91 15.07 -14.31
N ARG A 205 -12.16 16.14 -13.98
CA ARG A 205 -11.52 17.06 -14.92
C ARG A 205 -10.14 17.42 -14.39
N VAL A 206 -9.11 16.82 -14.96
CA VAL A 206 -7.73 16.90 -14.45
C VAL A 206 -7.17 18.33 -14.53
N ASP A 207 -7.63 19.15 -15.48
CA ASP A 207 -7.29 20.58 -15.57
C ASP A 207 -7.73 21.40 -14.34
N ARG A 208 -8.62 20.83 -13.51
CA ARG A 208 -9.16 21.42 -12.28
C ARG A 208 -9.19 20.39 -11.16
N LEU A 209 -8.15 19.55 -11.10
CA LEU A 209 -7.97 18.55 -10.05
C LEU A 209 -8.16 19.18 -8.67
N ARG A 210 -8.84 18.45 -7.78
CA ARG A 210 -9.05 18.87 -6.38
C ARG A 210 -8.69 17.75 -5.43
N VAL A 211 -7.88 18.06 -4.44
CA VAL A 211 -7.62 17.18 -3.30
C VAL A 211 -8.37 17.73 -2.09
N SER A 212 -9.11 16.88 -1.38
CA SER A 212 -9.75 17.29 -0.12
C SER A 212 -8.70 17.58 0.95
N PRO A 213 -9.05 18.30 2.04
CA PRO A 213 -8.17 18.39 3.20
C PRO A 213 -7.76 17.01 3.73
N GLU A 214 -6.52 16.89 4.17
CA GLU A 214 -5.97 15.66 4.74
C GLU A 214 -6.73 15.26 6.02
N ARG A 215 -6.88 13.94 6.21
CA ARG A 215 -7.40 13.33 7.43
C ARG A 215 -6.42 12.27 7.89
N GLN A 216 -5.81 12.49 9.05
CA GLN A 216 -4.96 11.47 9.64
C GLN A 216 -5.81 10.26 10.03
N VAL A 217 -5.36 9.07 9.65
CA VAL A 217 -6.00 7.81 10.01
C VAL A 217 -5.61 7.45 11.45
N THR A 218 -6.56 6.90 12.20
CA THR A 218 -6.32 6.48 13.59
C THR A 218 -5.35 5.30 13.65
N ASN A 219 -4.53 5.23 14.69
CA ASN A 219 -3.70 4.05 15.00
C ASN A 219 -4.36 3.14 16.06
N ALA A 220 -5.51 3.53 16.61
CA ALA A 220 -6.14 2.78 17.69
C ALA A 220 -6.46 1.36 17.24
N GLY A 221 -6.03 0.36 18.00
CA GLY A 221 -6.26 -1.06 17.72
C GLY A 221 -5.15 -1.76 16.95
N LEU A 222 -4.22 -1.01 16.34
CA LEU A 222 -3.06 -1.60 15.66
C LEU A 222 -2.05 -2.14 16.66
N THR A 223 -1.48 -3.30 16.36
CA THR A 223 -0.46 -3.95 17.18
C THR A 223 0.77 -4.30 16.35
N GLY A 224 1.94 -4.18 16.96
CA GLY A 224 3.20 -4.62 16.39
C GLY A 224 3.37 -6.13 16.48
N ALA A 225 4.43 -6.64 15.85
CA ALA A 225 4.85 -8.03 15.93
C ALA A 225 5.23 -8.46 17.36
N ASP A 226 5.53 -7.50 18.24
CA ASP A 226 5.77 -7.72 19.67
C ASP A 226 4.50 -7.60 20.55
N GLY A 227 3.34 -7.34 19.93
CA GLY A 227 2.06 -7.12 20.59
C GLY A 227 1.87 -5.73 21.22
N ALA A 228 2.85 -4.83 21.09
CA ALA A 228 2.73 -3.45 21.58
C ALA A 228 1.87 -2.58 20.64
N PRO A 229 1.34 -1.43 21.09
CA PRO A 229 0.65 -0.50 20.20
C PRO A 229 1.55 -0.01 19.07
N ASP A 230 0.98 0.12 17.88
CA ASP A 230 1.75 0.40 16.65
C ASP A 230 1.15 1.55 15.81
N TYR A 231 1.73 1.84 14.65
CA TYR A 231 1.31 2.89 13.73
C TYR A 231 1.15 2.38 12.30
N LEU A 232 0.28 3.05 11.53
CA LEU A 232 0.03 2.71 10.13
C LEU A 232 1.02 3.41 9.19
N ASN A 233 1.78 2.62 8.43
CA ASN A 233 2.62 3.01 7.29
C ASN A 233 2.64 1.88 6.26
N GLY A 234 3.19 2.13 5.07
CA GLY A 234 3.44 1.10 4.06
C GLY A 234 2.25 0.20 3.77
N PHE A 235 1.05 0.78 3.68
CA PHE A 235 -0.20 0.02 3.64
C PHE A 235 -0.87 0.11 2.27
N ASP A 236 -1.43 -1.00 1.82
CA ASP A 236 -2.40 -1.04 0.73
C ASP A 236 -3.82 -1.22 1.29
N MET A 237 -4.83 -0.78 0.53
CA MET A 237 -6.23 -0.85 0.95
C MET A 237 -7.16 -1.39 -0.13
N ALA A 238 -8.16 -2.15 0.31
CA ALA A 238 -9.29 -2.57 -0.51
C ALA A 238 -10.61 -2.39 0.25
N ILE A 239 -11.71 -2.25 -0.48
CA ILE A 239 -13.05 -2.11 0.12
C ILE A 239 -13.81 -3.43 0.04
N ASP A 240 -14.44 -3.82 1.14
CA ASP A 240 -15.56 -4.76 1.12
C ASP A 240 -16.88 -3.96 1.05
N PRO A 241 -17.51 -3.86 -0.14
CA PRO A 241 -18.73 -3.07 -0.29
C PRO A 241 -19.93 -3.70 0.43
N SER A 242 -19.95 -5.02 0.60
CA SER A 242 -21.05 -5.75 1.24
C SER A 242 -21.12 -5.46 2.73
N ARG A 243 -19.96 -5.34 3.38
CA ARG A 243 -19.82 -5.00 4.81
C ARG A 243 -19.59 -3.51 5.07
N ARG A 244 -19.30 -2.74 4.02
CA ARG A 244 -18.95 -1.29 4.08
C ARG A 244 -17.71 -1.07 4.95
N GLU A 245 -16.72 -1.92 4.75
CA GLU A 245 -15.45 -1.97 5.46
C GLU A 245 -14.31 -1.61 4.53
N VAL A 246 -13.25 -1.08 5.10
CA VAL A 246 -11.92 -1.07 4.48
C VAL A 246 -11.12 -2.20 5.13
N MET A 247 -10.43 -2.96 4.30
CA MET A 247 -9.36 -3.86 4.68
C MET A 247 -8.05 -3.22 4.26
N VAL A 248 -7.05 -3.28 5.12
CA VAL A 248 -5.68 -2.86 4.81
C VAL A 248 -4.72 -4.00 5.09
N VAL A 249 -3.65 -4.08 4.31
CA VAL A 249 -2.45 -4.85 4.67
C VAL A 249 -1.35 -3.84 4.95
N ARG A 250 -0.63 -4.00 6.06
CA ARG A 250 0.39 -3.04 6.52
C ARG A 250 1.63 -3.74 7.06
N GLU A 251 2.79 -3.12 6.93
CA GLU A 251 4.03 -3.54 7.59
C GLU A 251 3.91 -3.46 9.11
N GLN A 252 4.48 -4.38 9.91
CA GLN A 252 4.51 -4.36 11.38
C GLN A 252 5.85 -3.90 11.99
N HIS A 253 5.81 -3.41 13.23
CA HIS A 253 6.98 -2.98 14.02
C HIS A 253 7.12 -3.79 15.33
N PRO A 254 8.24 -3.72 16.07
CA PRO A 254 9.47 -2.97 15.81
C PRO A 254 10.22 -3.47 14.57
N TYR A 255 11.00 -2.59 13.94
CA TYR A 255 11.94 -3.04 12.92
C TYR A 255 13.00 -3.95 13.54
N PRO A 256 13.40 -5.03 12.84
CA PRO A 256 14.49 -5.87 13.28
C PRO A 256 15.81 -5.10 13.37
N VAL A 257 16.77 -5.66 14.10
CA VAL A 257 18.08 -5.02 14.32
C VAL A 257 19.15 -5.47 13.33
N ASP A 258 18.91 -6.58 12.64
CA ASP A 258 19.75 -7.15 11.58
C ASP A 258 19.34 -6.60 10.21
N ASN A 259 20.28 -6.57 9.26
CA ASN A 259 20.06 -6.06 7.92
C ASN A 259 19.00 -6.93 7.20
N PRO A 260 17.98 -6.35 6.55
CA PRO A 260 17.63 -4.92 6.53
C PRO A 260 16.82 -4.51 7.78
N TRP A 261 17.25 -3.43 8.45
CA TRP A 261 16.61 -2.86 9.67
C TRP A 261 15.68 -1.67 9.38
N TRP A 262 15.33 -1.47 8.12
CA TRP A 262 14.43 -0.40 7.64
C TRP A 262 13.12 -0.95 7.06
N ILE A 263 12.89 -2.26 7.15
CA ILE A 263 11.64 -2.93 6.79
C ILE A 263 11.16 -3.79 7.97
N GLY A 264 9.85 -4.02 8.02
CA GLY A 264 9.22 -4.83 9.06
C GLY A 264 9.56 -6.33 8.95
N PRO A 265 9.40 -7.09 10.04
CA PRO A 265 9.53 -8.54 10.00
C PRO A 265 8.34 -9.23 9.33
N SER A 266 7.16 -8.60 9.40
CA SER A 266 5.87 -9.18 9.02
C SER A 266 4.91 -8.10 8.51
N VAL A 267 3.79 -8.55 7.92
CA VAL A 267 2.65 -7.69 7.61
C VAL A 267 1.40 -8.15 8.36
N GLN A 268 0.50 -7.22 8.67
CA GLN A 268 -0.78 -7.48 9.31
C GLN A 268 -1.92 -7.01 8.43
N VAL A 269 -2.97 -7.83 8.34
CA VAL A 269 -4.25 -7.41 7.77
C VAL A 269 -5.15 -6.88 8.87
N ASP A 270 -5.61 -5.65 8.69
CA ASP A 270 -6.51 -4.95 9.60
C ASP A 270 -7.79 -4.53 8.87
N ARG A 271 -8.87 -4.38 9.64
CA ARG A 271 -10.15 -3.91 9.10
C ARG A 271 -10.82 -2.87 9.99
N MET A 272 -11.57 -1.99 9.37
CA MET A 272 -12.51 -1.12 10.07
C MET A 272 -13.68 -0.70 9.17
N PRO A 273 -14.80 -0.20 9.74
CA PRO A 273 -15.85 0.37 8.92
C PRO A 273 -15.34 1.56 8.09
N LEU A 274 -15.62 1.57 6.78
CA LEU A 274 -15.11 2.58 5.83
C LEU A 274 -15.42 4.03 6.27
N LYS A 275 -16.58 4.25 6.89
CA LYS A 275 -16.98 5.56 7.42
C LYS A 275 -16.02 6.11 8.48
N HIS A 276 -15.37 5.23 9.26
CA HIS A 276 -14.45 5.58 10.32
C HIS A 276 -13.08 5.92 9.76
N PHE A 277 -12.61 5.11 8.80
CA PHE A 277 -11.40 5.35 8.02
C PHE A 277 -11.43 6.74 7.37
N LEU A 278 -12.47 7.04 6.59
CA LEU A 278 -12.63 8.32 5.89
C LEU A 278 -12.74 9.55 6.83
N ARG A 279 -13.00 9.33 8.12
CA ARG A 279 -13.09 10.38 9.13
C ARG A 279 -11.85 10.47 10.02
N GLY A 280 -10.90 9.54 9.90
CA GLY A 280 -9.77 9.45 10.81
C GLY A 280 -10.16 9.06 12.24
N THR A 281 -11.20 8.24 12.41
CA THR A 281 -11.77 7.86 13.71
C THR A 281 -11.87 6.35 13.83
N GLY A 282 -12.33 5.85 14.97
CA GLY A 282 -12.59 4.42 15.18
C GLY A 282 -11.37 3.67 15.71
N THR A 283 -11.49 2.36 15.68
CA THR A 283 -10.48 1.41 16.15
C THR A 283 -10.37 0.31 15.11
N TRP A 284 -9.15 -0.04 14.73
CA TRP A 284 -8.85 -1.17 13.87
C TRP A 284 -9.14 -2.49 14.59
N ALA A 285 -9.57 -3.48 13.83
CA ALA A 285 -9.64 -4.86 14.27
C ALA A 285 -8.54 -5.64 13.52
N PRO A 286 -7.44 -6.01 14.20
CA PRO A 286 -6.46 -6.95 13.66
C PRO A 286 -7.16 -8.22 13.21
N SER A 287 -6.86 -8.64 11.99
CA SER A 287 -7.52 -9.77 11.35
C SER A 287 -6.56 -10.93 11.14
N GLY A 288 -5.28 -10.72 10.83
CA GLY A 288 -4.32 -11.81 10.80
C GLY A 288 -2.94 -11.34 10.35
N ASP A 289 -1.90 -11.97 10.87
CA ASP A 289 -0.50 -11.63 10.61
C ASP A 289 0.08 -12.61 9.56
N ILE A 290 0.96 -12.12 8.69
CA ILE A 290 1.73 -12.91 7.72
C ILE A 290 3.20 -12.68 8.04
N ASP A 291 3.86 -13.71 8.55
CA ASP A 291 5.20 -13.65 9.12
C ASP A 291 6.11 -14.80 8.64
N GLU A 292 7.31 -14.90 9.24
CA GLU A 292 8.27 -15.96 8.95
C GLU A 292 7.74 -17.36 9.30
N GLU A 293 6.93 -17.52 10.36
CA GLU A 293 6.38 -18.83 10.74
C GLU A 293 5.44 -19.38 9.64
N LEU A 294 4.65 -18.50 9.03
CA LEU A 294 3.73 -18.87 7.96
C LEU A 294 4.43 -19.04 6.60
N THR A 295 5.42 -18.20 6.30
CA THR A 295 5.96 -18.08 4.93
C THR A 295 7.34 -18.71 4.76
N GLY A 296 8.12 -18.81 5.85
CA GLY A 296 9.53 -19.23 5.82
C GLY A 296 10.51 -18.16 5.35
N PHE A 297 10.08 -16.90 5.16
CA PHE A 297 10.95 -15.78 4.79
C PHE A 297 11.31 -14.92 6.00
N ASP A 298 12.60 -14.55 6.12
CA ASP A 298 13.10 -13.72 7.23
C ASP A 298 12.40 -12.35 7.33
N ARG A 299 11.89 -11.85 6.20
CA ARG A 299 11.13 -10.59 6.10
C ARG A 299 9.95 -10.78 5.17
N VAL A 300 8.78 -10.37 5.63
CA VAL A 300 7.56 -10.20 4.84
C VAL A 300 7.18 -8.73 4.91
N HIS A 301 7.29 -8.01 3.79
CA HIS A 301 7.15 -6.55 3.77
C HIS A 301 6.50 -6.04 2.47
N ASN A 302 6.22 -4.73 2.41
CA ASN A 302 5.67 -4.03 1.24
C ASN A 302 4.59 -4.85 0.52
N ALA A 303 3.47 -5.10 1.20
CA ALA A 303 2.40 -5.97 0.69
C ALA A 303 1.25 -5.18 0.05
N GLY A 304 0.57 -5.83 -0.88
CA GLY A 304 -0.62 -5.36 -1.58
C GLY A 304 -1.76 -6.36 -1.46
N LEU A 305 -3.00 -5.86 -1.43
CA LEU A 305 -4.20 -6.70 -1.47
C LEU A 305 -4.56 -6.98 -2.93
N VAL A 306 -4.90 -8.23 -3.25
CA VAL A 306 -5.50 -8.53 -4.55
C VAL A 306 -6.87 -7.89 -4.63
N ARG A 307 -7.06 -6.98 -5.59
CA ARG A 307 -8.28 -6.18 -5.73
C ARG A 307 -8.82 -6.18 -7.16
N THR A 308 -10.05 -5.72 -7.31
CA THR A 308 -10.64 -5.41 -8.61
C THR A 308 -10.10 -4.07 -9.14
N TRP A 309 -10.40 -3.75 -10.40
CA TRP A 309 -10.06 -2.47 -11.02
C TRP A 309 -10.54 -1.23 -10.25
N THR A 310 -11.62 -1.32 -9.48
CA THR A 310 -12.10 -0.19 -8.66
C THR A 310 -11.50 -0.16 -7.26
N GLY A 311 -10.76 -1.19 -6.85
CA GLY A 311 -10.17 -1.30 -5.52
C GLY A 311 -11.07 -2.01 -4.50
N GLU A 312 -11.95 -2.88 -4.97
CA GLU A 312 -12.78 -3.74 -4.13
C GLU A 312 -12.12 -5.11 -3.96
N LEU A 313 -12.36 -5.80 -2.84
CA LEU A 313 -11.98 -7.21 -2.69
C LEU A 313 -12.83 -8.07 -3.66
N PRO A 314 -12.22 -8.88 -4.55
CA PRO A 314 -12.98 -9.76 -5.43
C PRO A 314 -13.73 -10.84 -4.65
N GLU A 315 -13.12 -11.36 -3.59
CA GLU A 315 -13.68 -12.36 -2.69
C GLU A 315 -13.44 -11.93 -1.23
N PRO A 316 -14.35 -11.15 -0.61
CA PRO A 316 -14.13 -10.60 0.73
C PRO A 316 -13.96 -11.62 1.86
N ASP A 317 -14.40 -12.86 1.64
CA ASP A 317 -14.29 -13.97 2.58
C ASP A 317 -13.04 -14.83 2.34
N ALA A 318 -12.31 -14.58 1.24
CA ALA A 318 -11.07 -15.25 0.87
C ALA A 318 -10.04 -14.22 0.39
N PRO A 319 -9.57 -13.31 1.27
CA PRO A 319 -8.61 -12.30 0.87
C PRO A 319 -7.28 -12.94 0.48
N GLU A 320 -6.61 -12.33 -0.50
CA GLU A 320 -5.28 -12.71 -0.93
C GLU A 320 -4.35 -11.50 -0.85
N VAL A 321 -3.15 -11.75 -0.34
CA VAL A 321 -2.09 -10.76 -0.19
C VAL A 321 -0.93 -11.16 -1.08
N VAL A 322 -0.40 -10.20 -1.83
CA VAL A 322 0.90 -10.32 -2.49
C VAL A 322 1.90 -9.50 -1.68
N PHE A 323 2.99 -10.12 -1.23
CA PHE A 323 4.02 -9.48 -0.41
C PHE A 323 5.40 -9.60 -1.04
N THR A 324 6.31 -8.77 -0.57
CA THR A 324 7.73 -8.83 -0.92
C THR A 324 8.46 -9.64 0.15
N SER A 325 9.25 -10.62 -0.26
CA SER A 325 10.17 -11.34 0.63
C SER A 325 11.53 -10.67 0.66
N SER A 326 12.24 -10.72 1.79
CA SER A 326 13.68 -10.44 1.83
C SER A 326 14.38 -11.44 2.74
N CYS A 327 15.61 -11.80 2.39
CA CYS A 327 16.52 -12.42 3.36
C CYS A 327 16.94 -11.41 4.43
N SER A 328 17.43 -11.92 5.55
CA SER A 328 18.16 -11.14 6.54
C SER A 328 19.60 -11.62 6.70
N SER A 329 20.47 -10.70 7.12
CA SER A 329 21.88 -10.97 7.32
C SER A 329 22.49 -10.03 8.35
N LEU A 330 23.71 -10.34 8.79
CA LEU A 330 24.60 -9.30 9.32
C LEU A 330 24.93 -8.29 8.21
N PRO A 331 25.31 -7.04 8.51
CA PRO A 331 25.51 -6.44 9.82
C PRO A 331 24.23 -6.20 10.62
N THR A 332 24.37 -5.79 11.89
CA THR A 332 23.27 -5.21 12.67
C THR A 332 23.40 -3.70 12.75
N VAL A 333 22.36 -3.03 13.26
CA VAL A 333 22.37 -1.58 13.52
C VAL A 333 23.56 -1.15 14.42
N ASP A 334 23.97 -2.01 15.35
CA ASP A 334 25.05 -1.76 16.31
C ASP A 334 26.45 -2.18 15.80
N ASP A 335 26.52 -3.09 14.82
CA ASP A 335 27.77 -3.61 14.26
C ASP A 335 27.69 -3.67 12.73
N GLN A 336 28.10 -2.58 12.08
CA GLN A 336 28.00 -2.35 10.62
C GLN A 336 29.14 -2.95 9.80
N ASP A 337 29.69 -4.09 10.22
CA ASP A 337 30.68 -4.86 9.44
C ASP A 337 30.02 -5.61 8.27
N TRP A 338 29.91 -4.94 7.13
CA TRP A 338 29.36 -5.48 5.89
C TRP A 338 30.13 -6.68 5.32
N SER A 339 31.34 -6.98 5.80
CA SER A 339 32.06 -8.19 5.37
C SER A 339 31.41 -9.49 5.88
N GLN A 340 30.47 -9.38 6.83
CA GLN A 340 29.73 -10.49 7.40
C GLN A 340 28.38 -10.75 6.72
N ALA A 341 28.04 -9.97 5.70
CA ALA A 341 26.78 -10.14 4.97
C ALA A 341 26.72 -11.51 4.30
N THR A 342 25.69 -12.28 4.65
CA THR A 342 25.41 -13.62 4.11
C THR A 342 24.43 -13.58 2.94
N CYS A 343 23.76 -12.45 2.74
CA CYS A 343 22.89 -12.22 1.60
C CYS A 343 22.89 -10.73 1.23
N ASP A 344 22.34 -10.44 0.07
CA ASP A 344 22.18 -9.08 -0.44
C ASP A 344 20.69 -8.74 -0.42
N SER A 345 20.23 -8.20 0.71
CA SER A 345 18.81 -8.13 1.05
C SER A 345 17.97 -7.45 -0.04
N LEU A 346 18.43 -6.31 -0.57
CA LEU A 346 17.70 -5.57 -1.60
C LEU A 346 17.50 -6.39 -2.88
N TYR A 347 18.49 -7.19 -3.29
CA TYR A 347 18.40 -8.03 -4.50
C TYR A 347 17.88 -9.44 -4.20
N SER A 348 17.27 -9.64 -3.02
CA SER A 348 16.47 -10.81 -2.67
C SER A 348 14.96 -10.55 -2.73
N TYR A 349 14.56 -9.35 -3.15
CA TYR A 349 13.17 -8.94 -3.22
C TYR A 349 12.43 -9.64 -4.36
N ASP A 350 11.71 -10.68 -3.96
CA ASP A 350 10.79 -11.46 -4.79
C ASP A 350 9.35 -11.24 -4.32
N LEU A 351 8.39 -11.42 -5.24
CA LEU A 351 6.97 -11.35 -4.93
C LEU A 351 6.40 -12.75 -4.70
N TRP A 352 5.64 -12.87 -3.62
CA TRP A 352 4.95 -14.07 -3.20
C TRP A 352 3.50 -13.73 -2.87
N SER A 353 2.59 -14.71 -2.94
CA SER A 353 1.22 -14.54 -2.47
C SER A 353 0.86 -15.55 -1.41
N ILE A 354 -0.17 -15.22 -0.63
CA ILE A 354 -0.82 -16.11 0.34
C ILE A 354 -2.30 -15.80 0.38
N ALA A 355 -3.13 -16.84 0.44
CA ALA A 355 -4.57 -16.74 0.57
C ALA A 355 -5.00 -17.06 2.00
N GLY A 356 -6.05 -16.40 2.46
CA GLY A 356 -6.67 -16.63 3.75
C GLY A 356 -8.16 -16.89 3.64
N THR A 357 -8.77 -17.33 4.73
CA THR A 357 -10.22 -17.49 4.87
C THR A 357 -10.71 -16.66 6.05
N ARG A 358 -11.81 -15.94 5.88
CA ARG A 358 -12.43 -15.11 6.91
C ARG A 358 -13.71 -15.74 7.48
#